data_AF-A0A2D9SZC9-F1
#
_entry.id   AF-A0A2D9SZC9-F1
#
_cell.length_a   1.000
_cell.length_b   1.000
_cell.length_c   1.000
_cell.angle_alpha   90.00
_cell.angle_beta   90.00
_cell.angle_gamma   90.00
#
_symmetry.space_group_name_H-M   'P 1'
#
loop_
_entity.id
_entity.type
_entity.pdbx_description
1 polymer ?
#
loop_
_entity_poly.entity_id
_entity_poly.type
_entity_poly.pdbx_seq_one_letter_code
_entity_poly.pdbx_strand_id
1 'polypeptide(L)'
;AGAGVCSAGSCVECDADDESACGSDVCDVAAQTCTDTAAGTTGLCQPCVSDRQCSPGRVCAPMTFEGTDLGHFCLWRQDATEGGGPMGSCLSSRPYAEARADVTTVSGDTATICSLALTTCDALEDFRAVDCATPFDSDDECGVAGLDDGLCRVVDGVTNRCTVPCLSNEDCRTGANCNTGETPSYCNL
;
A
#
# COMPACT_ATOMS: atom_id res chain seq x y z
N ALA A 1 4.70 -19.44 21.99
CA ALA A 1 4.82 -20.76 21.34
C ALA A 1 3.41 -21.26 21.07
N GLY A 2 2.96 -21.12 19.82
CA GLY A 2 1.60 -21.44 19.38
C GLY A 2 1.35 -22.95 19.37
N ALA A 3 0.10 -23.35 19.57
CA ALA A 3 -0.32 -24.74 19.42
C ALA A 3 -0.34 -25.06 17.92
N GLY A 4 0.42 -26.06 17.49
CA GLY A 4 0.57 -26.36 16.06
C GLY A 4 -0.78 -26.69 15.38
N VAL A 5 -1.04 -26.04 14.26
CA VAL A 5 -2.17 -26.26 13.36
C VAL A 5 -1.77 -27.29 12.30
N CYS A 6 -2.65 -28.23 11.96
CA CYS A 6 -2.40 -29.18 10.88
C CYS A 6 -2.88 -28.59 9.55
N SER A 7 -1.94 -28.14 8.70
CA SER A 7 -2.24 -27.58 7.38
C SER A 7 -1.66 -28.48 6.28
N ALA A 8 -2.49 -28.94 5.35
CA ALA A 8 -2.12 -29.81 4.22
C ALA A 8 -1.24 -31.03 4.57
N GLY A 9 -1.39 -31.59 5.78
CA GLY A 9 -0.63 -32.76 6.26
C GLY A 9 0.69 -32.45 6.95
N SER A 10 1.01 -31.16 7.16
CA SER A 10 2.16 -30.70 7.97
C SER A 10 1.68 -29.92 9.20
N CYS A 11 2.40 -30.03 10.31
CA CYS A 11 2.15 -29.21 11.49
C CYS A 11 2.86 -27.86 11.32
N VAL A 12 2.10 -26.78 11.26
CA VAL A 12 2.57 -25.39 11.19
C VAL A 12 2.14 -24.63 12.43
N GLU A 13 2.67 -23.43 12.69
CA GLU A 13 2.23 -22.67 13.86
C GLU A 13 0.86 -22.03 13.67
N CYS A 14 0.55 -21.67 12.42
CA CYS A 14 -0.70 -21.05 12.00
C CYS A 14 -0.85 -21.12 10.48
N ASP A 15 -2.05 -20.86 9.98
CA ASP A 15 -2.32 -20.59 8.57
C ASP A 15 -3.46 -19.55 8.45
N ALA A 16 -3.87 -19.23 7.23
CA ALA A 16 -4.95 -18.27 7.00
C ALA A 16 -6.31 -18.71 7.59
N ASP A 17 -6.55 -20.01 7.75
CA ASP A 17 -7.80 -20.56 8.29
C ASP A 17 -7.81 -20.56 9.82
N ASP A 18 -6.65 -20.73 10.47
CA ASP A 18 -6.49 -20.73 11.92
C ASP A 18 -5.33 -19.85 12.42
N GLU A 19 -5.55 -18.54 12.38
CA GLU A 19 -4.66 -17.55 12.99
C GLU A 19 -4.88 -17.41 14.52
N SER A 20 -5.81 -18.17 15.12
CA SER A 20 -6.10 -18.07 16.55
C SER A 20 -4.95 -18.62 17.41
N ALA A 21 -4.13 -19.50 16.84
CA ALA A 21 -2.92 -20.05 17.45
C ALA A 21 -1.88 -18.97 17.81
N CYS A 22 -1.92 -17.81 17.15
CA CYS A 22 -1.04 -16.67 17.40
C CYS A 22 -1.57 -15.69 18.47
N GLY A 23 -2.76 -15.93 19.02
CA GLY A 23 -3.35 -15.08 20.05
C GLY A 23 -3.68 -13.68 19.54
N SER A 24 -3.00 -12.65 20.08
CA SER A 24 -3.18 -11.25 19.68
C SER A 24 -2.42 -10.88 18.41
N ASP A 25 -1.43 -11.69 18.05
CA ASP A 25 -0.54 -11.43 16.92
C ASP A 25 -1.05 -12.15 15.67
N VAL A 26 -0.51 -11.76 14.51
CA VAL A 26 -0.94 -12.29 13.22
C VAL A 26 -0.05 -13.43 12.74
N CYS A 27 -0.62 -14.28 11.90
CA CYS A 27 0.15 -15.30 11.19
C CYS A 27 0.87 -14.64 10.01
N ASP A 28 2.14 -14.99 9.79
CA ASP A 28 2.70 -14.88 8.45
C ASP A 28 2.17 -16.07 7.65
N VAL A 29 1.18 -15.83 6.77
CA VAL A 29 0.49 -16.90 6.04
C VAL A 29 1.44 -17.63 5.10
N ALA A 30 2.45 -16.94 4.57
CA ALA A 30 3.44 -17.53 3.66
C ALA A 30 4.49 -18.35 4.40
N ALA A 31 4.98 -17.86 5.54
CA ALA A 31 5.94 -18.58 6.38
C ALA A 31 5.27 -19.63 7.28
N GLN A 32 3.95 -19.54 7.47
CA GLN A 32 3.14 -20.37 8.37
C GLN A 32 3.63 -20.33 9.83
N THR A 33 4.07 -19.14 10.25
CA THR A 33 4.65 -18.86 11.58
C THR A 33 3.97 -17.67 12.23
N CYS A 34 3.81 -17.70 13.54
CA CYS A 34 3.28 -16.55 14.27
C CYS A 34 4.30 -15.41 14.29
N THR A 35 3.84 -14.19 14.04
CA THR A 35 4.66 -12.98 14.13
C THR A 35 4.56 -12.34 15.51
N ASP A 36 5.37 -11.31 15.77
CA ASP A 36 5.20 -10.39 16.91
C ASP A 36 4.32 -9.16 16.54
N THR A 37 3.63 -9.20 15.39
CA THR A 37 2.85 -8.07 14.89
C THR A 37 1.41 -8.21 15.35
N ALA A 38 0.94 -7.21 16.12
CA ALA A 38 -0.42 -7.18 16.61
C ALA A 38 -1.44 -6.96 15.47
N ALA A 39 -2.56 -7.67 15.53
CA ALA A 39 -3.66 -7.52 14.57
C ALA A 39 -4.25 -6.09 14.58
N GLY A 40 -4.64 -5.60 13.40
CA GLY A 40 -5.36 -4.34 13.23
C GLY A 40 -4.50 -3.07 13.35
N THR A 41 -3.18 -3.20 13.43
CA THR A 41 -2.28 -2.08 13.72
C THR A 41 -1.63 -1.45 12.50
N THR A 42 -1.60 -2.15 11.37
CA THR A 42 -0.84 -1.71 10.19
C THR A 42 -1.63 -0.73 9.33
N GLY A 43 -0.97 0.40 9.03
CA GLY A 43 -1.49 1.53 8.27
C GLY A 43 -1.73 1.23 6.79
N LEU A 44 -2.29 2.18 6.04
CA LEU A 44 -2.33 2.07 4.56
C LEU A 44 -0.92 2.14 4.00
N CYS A 45 -0.71 1.45 2.88
CA CYS A 45 0.58 1.42 2.20
C CYS A 45 1.76 0.99 3.07
N GLN A 46 1.47 0.20 4.11
CA GLN A 46 2.49 -0.47 4.89
C GLN A 46 2.49 -1.96 4.52
N PRO A 47 3.66 -2.61 4.52
CA PRO A 47 3.78 -4.01 4.16
C PRO A 47 3.05 -4.90 5.16
N CYS A 48 2.51 -6.02 4.68
CA CYS A 48 1.75 -6.94 5.51
C CYS A 48 1.93 -8.40 5.08
N VAL A 49 1.67 -9.32 6.02
CA VAL A 49 1.77 -10.77 5.81
C VAL A 49 0.48 -11.52 6.13
N SER A 50 -0.54 -10.81 6.62
CA SER A 50 -1.89 -11.31 6.91
C SER A 50 -2.91 -10.19 6.78
N ASP A 51 -4.13 -10.52 6.36
CA ASP A 51 -5.24 -9.57 6.34
C ASP A 51 -5.56 -9.00 7.73
N ARG A 52 -5.42 -9.84 8.77
CA ARG A 52 -5.63 -9.39 10.16
C ARG A 52 -4.62 -8.35 10.61
N GLN A 53 -3.49 -8.22 9.94
CA GLN A 53 -2.47 -7.23 10.27
C GLN A 53 -2.98 -5.80 10.01
N CYS A 54 -3.79 -5.64 8.97
CA CYS A 54 -4.26 -4.35 8.51
C CYS A 54 -5.34 -3.77 9.42
N SER A 55 -5.32 -2.45 9.63
CA SER A 55 -6.38 -1.76 10.37
C SER A 55 -7.77 -1.99 9.78
N PRO A 56 -8.85 -1.87 10.56
CA PRO A 56 -10.22 -2.15 10.11
C PRO A 56 -10.59 -1.47 8.79
N GLY A 57 -11.31 -2.19 7.92
CA GLY A 57 -11.68 -1.74 6.58
C GLY A 57 -10.61 -1.97 5.50
N ARG A 58 -9.48 -2.57 5.86
CA ARG A 58 -8.36 -2.83 4.93
C ARG A 58 -8.08 -4.32 4.84
N VAL A 59 -7.38 -4.69 3.77
CA VAL A 59 -6.90 -6.05 3.50
C VAL A 59 -5.47 -6.00 3.03
N CYS A 60 -4.76 -7.11 3.19
CA CYS A 60 -3.39 -7.27 2.75
C CYS A 60 -3.38 -7.78 1.30
N ALA A 61 -3.29 -6.85 0.36
CA ALA A 61 -3.44 -7.13 -1.06
C ALA A 61 -2.08 -7.07 -1.79
N PRO A 62 -1.88 -7.89 -2.83
CA PRO A 62 -0.69 -7.81 -3.66
C PRO A 62 -0.64 -6.48 -4.42
N MET A 63 0.54 -5.87 -4.47
CA MET A 63 0.83 -4.70 -5.28
C MET A 63 1.73 -5.09 -6.44
N THR A 64 1.27 -4.78 -7.64
CA THR A 64 2.00 -4.99 -8.89
C THR A 64 2.02 -3.67 -9.63
N PHE A 65 3.19 -3.21 -10.03
CA PHE A 65 3.36 -1.96 -10.77
C PHE A 65 4.23 -2.20 -12.00
N GLU A 66 3.72 -1.85 -13.19
CA GLU A 66 4.37 -2.09 -14.48
C GLU A 66 4.89 -3.54 -14.70
N GLY A 67 4.19 -4.52 -14.12
CA GLY A 67 4.56 -5.94 -14.21
C GLY A 67 5.59 -6.40 -13.17
N THR A 68 6.08 -5.49 -12.32
CA THR A 68 6.92 -5.80 -11.16
C THR A 68 6.04 -6.11 -9.95
N ASP A 69 6.32 -7.22 -9.27
CA ASP A 69 5.70 -7.57 -7.99
C ASP A 69 6.45 -6.87 -6.86
N LEU A 70 5.72 -6.08 -6.08
CA LEU A 70 6.25 -5.29 -4.96
C LEU A 70 5.91 -5.92 -3.61
N GLY A 71 5.23 -7.06 -3.60
CA GLY A 71 4.77 -7.74 -2.38
C GLY A 71 3.36 -7.32 -1.99
N HIS A 72 3.07 -7.33 -0.69
CA HIS A 72 1.72 -7.14 -0.17
C HIS A 72 1.63 -5.93 0.75
N PHE A 73 0.59 -5.15 0.58
CA PHE A 73 0.37 -3.92 1.33
C PHE A 73 -1.07 -3.83 1.81
N CYS A 74 -1.25 -3.18 2.96
CA CYS A 74 -2.56 -2.87 3.48
C CYS A 74 -3.25 -1.80 2.62
N LEU A 75 -4.30 -2.20 1.91
CA LEU A 75 -5.10 -1.35 1.03
C LEU A 75 -6.56 -1.35 1.47
N TRP A 76 -7.30 -0.29 1.12
CA TRP A 76 -8.72 -0.20 1.45
C TRP A 76 -9.52 -1.25 0.70
N ARG A 77 -10.46 -1.89 1.40
CA ARG A 77 -11.61 -2.48 0.70
C ARG A 77 -12.51 -1.37 0.21
N GLN A 78 -13.05 -1.49 -1.00
CA GLN A 78 -13.94 -0.48 -1.57
C GLN A 78 -15.20 -0.30 -0.72
N ASP A 79 -15.69 -1.36 -0.07
CA ASP A 79 -16.90 -1.36 0.75
C ASP A 79 -16.66 -0.93 2.21
N ALA A 80 -15.41 -0.60 2.59
CA ALA A 80 -15.09 -0.21 3.95
C ALA A 80 -15.78 1.09 4.38
N THR A 81 -16.30 1.09 5.61
CA THR A 81 -16.99 2.24 6.21
C THR A 81 -16.25 2.80 7.43
N GLU A 82 -15.33 2.00 7.97
CA GLU A 82 -14.50 2.29 9.12
C GLU A 82 -13.43 3.32 8.78
N GLY A 83 -13.06 4.17 9.75
CA GLY A 83 -11.89 5.06 9.63
C GLY A 83 -11.92 6.06 8.47
N GLY A 84 -13.10 6.35 7.91
CA GLY A 84 -13.23 7.20 6.72
C GLY A 84 -12.85 6.48 5.43
N GLY A 85 -13.05 5.16 5.37
CA GLY A 85 -12.83 4.34 4.17
C GLY A 85 -13.71 4.74 2.97
N PRO A 86 -13.62 4.01 1.85
CA PRO A 86 -14.15 4.47 0.57
C PRO A 86 -15.67 4.46 0.44
N MET A 87 -16.42 3.85 1.36
CA MET A 87 -17.89 3.84 1.39
C MET A 87 -18.53 3.46 0.05
N GLY A 88 -17.94 2.51 -0.66
CA GLY A 88 -18.39 2.02 -1.96
C GLY A 88 -17.78 2.73 -3.18
N SER A 89 -16.88 3.71 -3.01
CA SER A 89 -16.24 4.42 -4.11
C SER A 89 -14.79 4.80 -3.82
N CYS A 90 -13.84 4.24 -4.57
CA CYS A 90 -12.41 4.53 -4.44
C CYS A 90 -12.07 6.00 -4.70
N LEU A 91 -12.85 6.70 -5.52
CA LEU A 91 -12.67 8.14 -5.78
C LEU A 91 -12.80 9.01 -4.52
N SER A 92 -13.43 8.50 -3.46
CA SER A 92 -13.53 9.22 -2.18
C SER A 92 -12.28 9.06 -1.29
N SER A 93 -11.36 8.17 -1.65
CA SER A 93 -10.24 7.73 -0.81
C SER A 93 -8.89 8.09 -1.39
N ARG A 94 -8.69 9.37 -1.72
CA ARG A 94 -7.44 9.90 -2.30
C ARG A 94 -6.20 9.51 -1.45
N PRO A 95 -5.10 9.03 -2.05
CA PRO A 95 -4.84 8.84 -3.49
C PRO A 95 -5.24 7.46 -4.05
N TYR A 96 -5.95 6.63 -3.27
CA TYR A 96 -6.35 5.28 -3.63
C TYR A 96 -7.59 5.28 -4.54
N ALA A 97 -7.49 5.93 -5.71
CA ALA A 97 -8.63 6.17 -6.58
C ALA A 97 -8.94 5.01 -7.54
N GLU A 98 -8.00 4.09 -7.75
CA GLU A 98 -8.15 2.98 -8.67
C GLU A 98 -8.91 1.82 -8.01
N ALA A 99 -10.01 1.39 -8.61
CA ALA A 99 -10.72 0.20 -8.15
C ALA A 99 -10.16 -1.05 -8.84
N ARG A 100 -9.69 -2.02 -8.05
CA ARG A 100 -9.27 -3.34 -8.53
C ARG A 100 -10.22 -4.39 -7.98
N ALA A 101 -11.02 -4.99 -8.85
CA ALA A 101 -11.97 -6.04 -8.50
C ALA A 101 -11.29 -7.42 -8.46
N ASP A 102 -11.93 -8.33 -7.72
CA ASP A 102 -11.54 -9.75 -7.65
C ASP A 102 -10.07 -9.98 -7.25
N VAL A 103 -9.54 -9.13 -6.36
CA VAL A 103 -8.18 -9.28 -5.84
C VAL A 103 -8.18 -10.34 -4.74
N THR A 104 -7.36 -11.37 -4.93
CA THR A 104 -7.06 -12.35 -3.87
C THR A 104 -6.04 -11.77 -2.91
N THR A 105 -6.40 -11.72 -1.62
CA THR A 105 -5.54 -11.23 -0.55
C THR A 105 -4.53 -12.30 -0.11
N VAL A 106 -3.58 -11.93 0.75
CA VAL A 106 -2.61 -12.88 1.30
C VAL A 106 -3.27 -14.02 2.08
N SER A 107 -4.43 -13.77 2.70
CA SER A 107 -5.20 -14.77 3.45
C SER A 107 -6.13 -15.59 2.56
N GLY A 108 -6.14 -15.36 1.24
CA GLY A 108 -6.92 -16.12 0.26
C GLY A 108 -8.35 -15.63 0.03
N ASP A 109 -8.78 -14.57 0.73
CA ASP A 109 -10.07 -13.94 0.50
C ASP A 109 -10.07 -13.14 -0.80
N THR A 110 -11.24 -12.97 -1.41
CA THR A 110 -11.40 -12.12 -2.61
C THR A 110 -12.14 -10.84 -2.27
N ALA A 111 -11.58 -9.69 -2.66
CA ALA A 111 -12.18 -8.38 -2.41
C ALA A 111 -12.00 -7.43 -3.59
N THR A 112 -12.87 -6.43 -3.67
CA THR A 112 -12.61 -5.23 -4.46
C THR A 112 -11.89 -4.22 -3.60
N ILE A 113 -10.69 -3.81 -4.02
CA ILE A 113 -9.83 -2.89 -3.28
C ILE A 113 -9.71 -1.56 -3.99
N CYS A 114 -9.30 -0.55 -3.23
CA CYS A 114 -8.89 0.74 -3.75
C CYS A 114 -7.35 0.85 -3.70
N SER A 115 -6.72 0.95 -4.87
CA SER A 115 -5.27 1.01 -5.08
C SER A 115 -4.82 2.35 -5.67
N LEU A 116 -3.50 2.49 -5.80
CA LEU A 116 -2.83 3.61 -6.44
C LEU A 116 -2.70 3.32 -7.95
N ALA A 117 -3.09 4.28 -8.78
CA ALA A 117 -3.15 4.10 -10.23
C ALA A 117 -1.78 4.29 -10.92
N LEU A 118 -1.00 5.26 -10.45
CA LEU A 118 0.19 5.77 -11.16
C LEU A 118 1.45 5.73 -10.30
N THR A 119 1.34 5.27 -9.07
CA THR A 119 2.43 5.30 -8.10
C THR A 119 2.34 4.08 -7.19
N THR A 120 3.39 3.81 -6.43
CA THR A 120 3.48 2.68 -5.50
C THR A 120 3.34 3.17 -4.06
N CYS A 121 3.23 2.23 -3.13
CA CYS A 121 3.25 2.58 -1.71
C CYS A 121 4.60 3.17 -1.27
N ASP A 122 5.72 2.68 -1.80
CA ASP A 122 7.05 3.21 -1.54
C ASP A 122 7.18 4.67 -2.00
N ALA A 123 6.83 4.96 -3.25
CA ALA A 123 6.82 6.32 -3.79
C ALA A 123 5.87 7.25 -3.02
N LEU A 124 4.71 6.71 -2.61
CA LEU A 124 3.75 7.47 -1.83
C LEU A 124 4.28 7.80 -0.42
N GLU A 125 5.07 6.92 0.21
CA GLU A 125 5.72 7.19 1.50
C GLU A 125 6.88 8.18 1.36
N ASP A 126 7.61 8.15 0.25
CA ASP A 126 8.66 9.13 -0.06
C ASP A 126 8.10 10.54 -0.29
N PHE A 127 6.85 10.65 -0.78
CA PHE A 127 6.18 11.91 -1.07
C PHE A 127 6.37 12.95 0.05
N ARG A 128 7.17 14.00 -0.24
CA ARG A 128 7.57 15.09 0.67
C ARG A 128 8.36 14.70 1.91
N ALA A 129 8.49 13.42 2.22
CA ALA A 129 9.31 12.90 3.31
C ALA A 129 10.79 12.86 2.91
N VAL A 130 11.05 12.60 1.62
CA VAL A 130 12.40 12.52 1.05
C VAL A 130 12.70 13.77 0.22
N ASP A 131 13.80 14.44 0.59
CA ASP A 131 14.46 15.42 -0.28
C ASP A 131 15.25 14.63 -1.33
N CYS A 132 14.95 14.85 -2.61
CA CYS A 132 15.72 14.29 -3.71
C CYS A 132 16.67 15.39 -4.23
N ALA A 133 17.83 15.03 -4.76
CA ALA A 133 18.94 15.95 -5.11
C ALA A 133 19.74 16.59 -3.93
N THR A 134 20.97 16.11 -3.69
CA THR A 134 22.19 16.75 -4.22
C THR A 134 23.49 15.97 -3.89
N PRO A 135 24.42 15.82 -4.87
CA PRO A 135 24.15 15.98 -6.29
C PRO A 135 23.36 14.75 -6.74
N PHE A 136 22.25 14.92 -7.46
CA PHE A 136 21.78 14.08 -8.58
C PHE A 136 20.30 14.39 -8.91
N ASP A 137 19.99 14.23 -10.20
CA ASP A 137 18.87 14.85 -10.94
C ASP A 137 17.86 13.81 -11.47
N SER A 138 17.68 12.67 -10.77
CA SER A 138 16.86 11.54 -11.27
C SER A 138 15.57 11.33 -10.50
N ASP A 139 14.53 10.93 -11.23
CA ASP A 139 13.24 10.48 -10.67
C ASP A 139 13.39 9.12 -9.94
N ASP A 140 14.41 8.32 -10.27
CA ASP A 140 14.71 7.02 -9.64
C ASP A 140 15.00 7.08 -8.13
N GLU A 141 15.28 8.27 -7.57
CA GLU A 141 15.47 8.44 -6.12
C GLU A 141 14.15 8.50 -5.34
N CYS A 142 13.02 8.51 -6.04
CA CYS A 142 11.70 8.68 -5.48
C CYS A 142 10.85 7.45 -5.76
N GLY A 143 10.63 6.61 -4.76
CA GLY A 143 9.91 5.36 -4.89
C GLY A 143 10.80 4.18 -5.26
N VAL A 144 10.27 3.29 -6.11
CA VAL A 144 10.96 2.07 -6.51
C VAL A 144 11.83 2.37 -7.73
N ALA A 145 13.14 2.27 -7.55
CA ALA A 145 14.11 2.55 -8.62
C ALA A 145 13.79 1.79 -9.93
N GLY A 146 13.70 2.53 -11.04
CA GLY A 146 13.42 1.99 -12.37
C GLY A 146 11.95 1.76 -12.69
N LEU A 147 11.01 2.18 -11.84
CA LEU A 147 9.55 2.05 -12.09
C LEU A 147 8.83 3.37 -12.41
N ASP A 148 9.53 4.52 -12.47
CA ASP A 148 8.92 5.83 -12.75
C ASP A 148 7.67 6.14 -11.89
N ASP A 149 7.61 5.59 -10.67
CA ASP A 149 6.47 5.63 -9.75
C ASP A 149 6.51 6.83 -8.79
N GLY A 150 7.67 7.44 -8.63
CA GLY A 150 7.87 8.75 -8.02
C GLY A 150 8.66 9.68 -8.94
N LEU A 151 8.64 10.97 -8.62
CA LEU A 151 9.26 12.03 -9.40
C LEU A 151 10.02 12.98 -8.47
N CYS A 152 11.20 13.41 -8.89
CA CYS A 152 11.97 14.41 -8.16
C CYS A 152 11.67 15.82 -8.68
N ARG A 153 10.98 16.67 -7.91
CA ARG A 153 10.54 18.00 -8.38
C ARG A 153 10.88 19.10 -7.38
N VAL A 154 11.14 20.31 -7.89
CA VAL A 154 11.29 21.52 -7.07
C VAL A 154 9.92 21.85 -6.47
N VAL A 155 9.76 21.78 -5.15
CA VAL A 155 8.47 22.02 -4.50
C VAL A 155 8.39 23.33 -3.70
N ASP A 156 9.53 23.92 -3.31
CA ASP A 156 9.60 25.16 -2.53
C ASP A 156 10.57 26.21 -3.13
N GLY A 157 10.98 26.00 -4.38
CA GLY A 157 11.87 26.89 -5.13
C GLY A 157 13.37 26.76 -4.79
N VAL A 158 13.73 25.96 -3.77
CA VAL A 158 15.12 25.78 -3.33
C VAL A 158 15.49 24.32 -3.04
N THR A 159 14.51 23.46 -2.75
CA THR A 159 14.65 22.06 -2.41
C THR A 159 13.86 21.21 -3.40
N ASN A 160 14.53 20.22 -3.95
CA ASN A 160 13.91 19.15 -4.71
C ASN A 160 13.35 18.11 -3.72
N ARG A 161 12.12 17.65 -3.94
CA ARG A 161 11.49 16.62 -3.12
C ARG A 161 10.81 15.59 -3.97
N CYS A 162 10.71 14.39 -3.42
CA CYS A 162 9.91 13.34 -4.00
C CYS A 162 8.44 13.74 -4.02
N THR A 163 7.86 13.60 -5.19
CA THR A 163 6.44 13.70 -5.47
C THR A 163 6.01 12.45 -6.25
N VAL A 164 4.73 12.34 -6.57
CA VAL A 164 4.16 11.23 -7.33
C VAL A 164 3.51 11.74 -8.62
N PRO A 165 3.53 10.96 -9.70
CA PRO A 165 2.84 11.30 -10.93
C PRO A 165 1.32 11.33 -10.71
N CYS A 166 0.62 12.12 -11.53
CA CYS A 166 -0.83 12.24 -11.44
C CYS A 166 -1.46 12.52 -12.81
N LEU A 167 -2.71 12.12 -12.97
CA LEU A 167 -3.58 12.55 -14.07
C LEU A 167 -4.67 13.49 -13.58
N SER A 168 -5.12 13.32 -12.33
CA SER A 168 -6.09 14.20 -11.69
C SER A 168 -5.81 14.34 -10.18
N ASN A 169 -6.61 15.15 -9.50
CA ASN A 169 -6.44 15.36 -8.05
C ASN A 169 -6.64 14.07 -7.27
N GLU A 170 -7.42 13.14 -7.79
CA GLU A 170 -7.72 11.86 -7.18
C GLU A 170 -6.47 11.00 -6.96
N ASP A 171 -5.42 11.18 -7.77
CA ASP A 171 -4.12 10.49 -7.64
C ASP A 171 -3.23 11.11 -6.54
N CYS A 172 -3.61 12.28 -6.03
CA CYS A 172 -2.82 13.01 -5.05
C CYS A 172 -3.36 12.84 -3.63
N ARG A 173 -2.46 12.73 -2.63
CA ARG A 173 -2.84 12.74 -1.21
C ARG A 173 -3.78 13.91 -0.90
N THR A 174 -4.71 13.72 0.04
CA THR A 174 -5.59 14.80 0.50
C THR A 174 -4.78 16.03 0.90
N GLY A 175 -5.14 17.18 0.32
CA GLY A 175 -4.44 18.46 0.51
C GLY A 175 -3.49 18.81 -0.64
N ALA A 176 -3.08 17.86 -1.46
CA ALA A 176 -2.34 18.11 -2.70
C ALA A 176 -3.28 18.20 -3.90
N ASN A 177 -2.82 18.78 -5.01
CA ASN A 177 -3.50 18.86 -6.29
C ASN A 177 -2.56 18.37 -7.39
N CYS A 178 -3.13 17.94 -8.51
CA CYS A 178 -2.34 17.53 -9.66
C CYS A 178 -1.94 18.75 -10.48
N ASN A 179 -0.64 19.01 -10.60
CA ASN A 179 -0.11 20.04 -11.46
C ASN A 179 -0.04 19.54 -12.92
N THR A 180 -1.15 19.69 -13.63
CA THR A 180 -1.27 19.28 -15.04
C THR A 180 -0.60 20.25 -16.04
N GLY A 181 0.02 21.32 -15.55
CA GLY A 181 0.79 22.26 -16.37
C GLY A 181 2.23 21.81 -16.65
N GLU A 182 2.67 20.73 -16.01
CA GLU A 182 4.03 20.20 -16.09
C GLU A 182 4.05 18.85 -16.82
N THR A 183 5.22 18.41 -17.29
CA THR A 183 5.36 17.11 -17.95
C THR A 183 6.60 16.37 -17.44
N PRO A 184 6.44 15.21 -16.79
CA PRO A 184 5.17 14.61 -16.37
C PRO A 184 4.45 15.45 -15.30
N SER A 185 3.11 15.39 -15.30
CA SER A 185 2.26 15.99 -14.27
C SER A 185 2.55 15.35 -12.91
N TYR A 186 2.54 16.13 -11.84
CA TYR A 186 2.86 15.64 -10.50
C TYR A 186 2.02 16.29 -9.40
N CYS A 187 1.95 15.63 -8.25
CA CYS A 187 1.20 16.13 -7.09
C CYS A 187 1.95 17.27 -6.36
N ASN A 188 1.34 18.44 -6.25
CA ASN A 188 1.86 19.59 -5.50
C ASN A 188 0.85 20.07 -4.44
N LEU A 189 1.29 20.87 -3.46
CA LEU A 189 0.41 21.45 -2.43
C LEU A 189 0.01 22.86 -2.86
#